data_AF-A0A5J4SDG3-F1
#
_entry.id   AF-A0A5J4SDG3-F1
#
_cell.length_a   1.000
_cell.length_b   1.000
_cell.length_c   1.000
_cell.angle_alpha   90.00
_cell.angle_beta   90.00
_cell.angle_gamma   90.00
#
_symmetry.space_group_name_H-M   'P 1'
#
loop_
_entity.id
_entity.type
_entity.pdbx_description
1 polymer ?
#
loop_
_entity_poly.entity_id
_entity_poly.type
_entity_poly.pdbx_seq_one_letter_code
_entity_poly.pdbx_strand_id
1 'polypeptide(L)'
;MTNYSKLGFTTLAMCLFVACSNDKGTEKQEKIIPVKIMNVEALRTTSSQSYVGTVEESVAVSLAFSGMGTVEQVLVSEGQRVRKGQLLATLNTATAENSYQSMFAKQQQAQDAYDRLVKVHETGSLPDIKLVEVETGLQQAKSMAAVAKKNLDDCHLVAPRDGVIAVRSVEVGSSAMPAVAAFKLVSVEKVNVKIAVPENEIGKIDEGQTARIEVPALDNTVFYRKN
;
A
#
# COMPACT_ATOMS: atom_id res chain seq x y z
N MET A 1 65.03 90.38 -71.67
CA MET A 1 66.14 91.29 -71.34
C MET A 1 65.80 92.01 -70.04
N THR A 2 66.74 91.98 -69.09
CA THR A 2 66.90 92.82 -67.86
C THR A 2 65.74 92.88 -66.85
N ASN A 3 65.77 92.25 -65.66
CA ASN A 3 66.58 92.40 -64.42
C ASN A 3 66.16 93.53 -63.44
N TYR A 4 66.09 93.16 -62.14
CA TYR A 4 66.20 93.96 -60.89
C TYR A 4 65.01 94.91 -60.55
N SER A 5 64.68 95.30 -59.31
CA SER A 5 65.23 95.11 -57.95
C SER A 5 64.26 95.71 -56.90
N LYS A 6 64.11 95.00 -55.77
CA LYS A 6 63.99 95.41 -54.34
C LYS A 6 63.20 96.64 -53.84
N LEU A 7 62.55 96.36 -52.67
CA LEU A 7 62.39 97.17 -51.42
C LEU A 7 61.55 98.46 -51.53
N GLY A 8 60.67 98.82 -50.58
CA GLY A 8 60.37 98.36 -49.22
C GLY A 8 59.48 99.41 -48.52
N PHE A 9 59.23 99.24 -47.21
CA PHE A 9 58.57 100.16 -46.26
C PHE A 9 57.03 100.33 -46.45
N THR A 10 56.14 100.31 -45.45
CA THR A 10 56.24 100.48 -43.98
C THR A 10 54.93 100.02 -43.32
N THR A 11 55.04 99.64 -42.06
CA THR A 11 54.00 99.16 -41.12
C THR A 11 52.99 100.23 -40.68
N LEU A 12 51.69 99.92 -40.63
CA LEU A 12 50.76 100.37 -39.58
C LEU A 12 49.43 99.58 -39.59
N ALA A 13 49.11 98.99 -38.42
CA ALA A 13 47.84 98.55 -37.84
C ALA A 13 46.57 98.39 -38.71
N MET A 14 45.85 97.27 -38.51
CA MET A 14 44.48 97.20 -37.93
C MET A 14 43.61 96.05 -38.51
N CYS A 15 43.00 95.30 -37.58
CA CYS A 15 41.75 94.51 -37.69
C CYS A 15 41.67 93.14 -38.43
N LEU A 16 41.49 92.11 -37.60
CA LEU A 16 40.35 91.17 -37.52
C LEU A 16 40.07 90.13 -38.63
N PHE A 17 40.13 88.87 -38.17
CA PHE A 17 39.23 87.72 -38.40
C PHE A 17 39.24 86.91 -39.71
N VAL A 18 39.73 85.67 -39.54
CA VAL A 18 39.08 84.36 -39.83
C VAL A 18 38.82 83.96 -41.29
N ALA A 19 39.49 82.88 -41.72
CA ALA A 19 38.84 81.64 -42.22
C ALA A 19 39.88 80.52 -42.44
N CYS A 20 39.66 79.36 -41.80
CA CYS A 20 40.39 78.09 -42.02
C CYS A 20 39.70 77.25 -43.11
N SER A 21 40.48 76.46 -43.86
CA SER A 21 40.00 75.19 -44.44
C SER A 21 41.07 74.12 -44.35
N ASN A 22 40.62 72.93 -43.93
CA ASN A 22 41.38 71.76 -43.50
C ASN A 22 40.84 70.55 -44.29
N ASP A 23 41.72 69.66 -44.76
CA ASP A 23 41.34 68.39 -45.36
C ASP A 23 42.35 67.30 -45.00
N LYS A 24 41.89 66.22 -44.34
CA LYS A 24 42.62 64.97 -44.10
C LYS A 24 41.65 63.79 -43.96
N GLY A 25 41.84 62.79 -44.83
CA GLY A 25 41.10 61.53 -44.84
C GLY A 25 41.41 60.60 -43.66
N THR A 26 40.47 59.69 -43.38
CA THR A 26 40.51 58.73 -42.27
C THR A 26 40.31 57.29 -42.75
N GLU A 27 41.25 56.45 -42.35
CA GLU A 27 41.27 54.98 -42.45
C GLU A 27 40.36 54.38 -41.38
N LYS A 28 39.54 53.37 -41.74
CA LYS A 28 38.45 52.85 -40.91
C LYS A 28 38.96 51.71 -40.01
N GLN A 29 39.17 52.02 -38.73
CA GLN A 29 39.49 51.05 -37.68
C GLN A 29 38.20 50.30 -37.27
N GLU A 30 38.16 48.99 -37.47
CA GLU A 30 36.99 48.16 -37.10
C GLU A 30 36.94 47.95 -35.58
N LYS A 31 35.92 48.54 -34.96
CA LYS A 31 35.76 48.65 -33.51
C LYS A 31 35.16 47.35 -32.95
N ILE A 32 35.97 46.54 -32.27
CA ILE A 32 35.52 45.34 -31.55
C ILE A 32 34.63 45.76 -30.38
N ILE A 33 33.36 45.35 -30.38
CA ILE A 33 32.39 45.63 -29.31
C ILE A 33 32.43 44.44 -28.34
N PRO A 34 32.92 44.60 -27.09
CA PRO A 34 32.94 43.50 -26.14
C PRO A 34 31.51 43.17 -25.70
N VAL A 35 31.09 41.94 -25.99
CA VAL A 35 29.81 41.39 -25.54
C VAL A 35 30.03 40.50 -24.33
N LYS A 36 29.17 40.67 -23.32
CA LYS A 36 29.20 39.85 -22.12
C LYS A 36 28.58 38.48 -22.44
N ILE A 37 29.43 37.48 -22.62
CA ILE A 37 29.01 36.09 -22.81
C ILE A 37 28.79 35.41 -21.46
N MET A 38 27.82 34.52 -21.40
CA MET A 38 27.58 33.61 -20.28
C MET A 38 27.56 32.20 -20.84
N ASN A 39 28.45 31.34 -20.36
CA ASN A 39 28.44 29.94 -20.74
C ASN A 39 27.24 29.26 -20.06
N VAL A 40 26.36 28.70 -20.86
CA VAL A 40 25.21 27.92 -20.37
C VAL A 40 25.66 26.48 -20.24
N GLU A 41 26.00 26.06 -19.02
CA GLU A 41 26.16 24.65 -18.71
C GLU A 41 24.77 24.03 -18.52
N ALA A 42 24.54 22.86 -19.13
CA ALA A 42 23.32 22.11 -18.92
C ALA A 42 23.30 21.59 -17.48
N LEU A 43 22.77 22.41 -16.56
CA LEU A 43 22.51 21.98 -15.20
C LEU A 43 21.41 20.91 -15.29
N ARG A 44 21.78 19.65 -15.05
CA ARG A 44 20.82 18.58 -14.86
C ARG A 44 20.10 18.82 -13.54
N THR A 45 19.12 19.71 -13.56
CA THR A 45 18.21 19.91 -12.44
C THR A 45 17.34 18.67 -12.34
N THR A 46 17.65 17.81 -11.37
CA THR A 46 16.69 16.83 -10.89
C THR A 46 15.54 17.58 -10.24
N SER A 47 14.47 17.81 -11.00
CA SER A 47 13.22 18.34 -10.46
C SER A 47 12.60 17.28 -9.56
N SER A 48 12.73 17.45 -8.25
CA SER A 48 12.03 16.63 -7.26
C SER A 48 10.71 17.31 -6.92
N GLN A 49 9.60 16.62 -7.19
CA GLN A 49 8.29 17.03 -6.70
C GLN A 49 8.04 16.35 -5.36
N SER A 50 7.53 17.11 -4.39
CA SER A 50 7.22 16.62 -3.05
C SER A 50 5.72 16.63 -2.84
N TYR A 51 5.16 15.47 -2.50
CA TYR A 51 3.75 15.31 -2.20
C TYR A 51 3.58 14.90 -0.75
N VAL A 52 2.52 15.42 -0.11
CA VAL A 52 2.10 14.94 1.20
C VAL A 52 1.17 13.75 0.99
N GLY A 53 1.44 12.66 1.69
CA GLY A 53 0.65 11.45 1.63
C GLY A 53 0.30 10.90 2.99
N THR A 54 -0.70 10.05 3.02
CA THR A 54 -1.11 9.31 4.22
C THR A 54 -0.65 7.87 4.10
N VAL A 55 -0.13 7.32 5.21
CA VAL A 55 0.20 5.89 5.29
C VAL A 55 -1.09 5.11 5.49
N GLU A 56 -1.41 4.25 4.52
CA GLU A 56 -2.54 3.33 4.58
C GLU A 56 -2.07 1.89 4.81
N GLU A 57 -2.92 1.14 5.47
CA GLU A 57 -2.78 -0.28 5.75
C GLU A 57 -2.72 -1.04 4.41
N SER A 58 -1.68 -1.85 4.16
CA SER A 58 -1.59 -2.57 2.88
C SER A 58 -2.72 -3.59 2.71
N VAL A 59 -3.08 -4.29 3.79
CA VAL A 59 -4.21 -5.22 3.82
C VAL A 59 -4.88 -5.15 5.19
N ALA A 60 -6.15 -4.73 5.19
CA ALA A 60 -7.04 -4.81 6.34
C ALA A 60 -8.10 -5.91 6.11
N VAL A 61 -8.35 -6.73 7.12
CA VAL A 61 -9.39 -7.76 7.09
C VAL A 61 -10.26 -7.59 8.33
N SER A 62 -11.57 -7.46 8.09
CA SER A 62 -12.58 -7.50 9.15
C SER A 62 -12.89 -8.95 9.49
N LEU A 63 -12.65 -9.32 10.75
CA LEU A 63 -12.91 -10.65 11.27
C LEU A 63 -14.26 -10.63 11.99
N ALA A 64 -15.14 -11.56 11.62
CA ALA A 64 -16.45 -11.76 12.23
C ALA A 64 -16.60 -13.22 12.64
N PHE A 65 -17.47 -13.49 13.61
CA PHE A 65 -17.85 -14.87 13.91
C PHE A 65 -18.70 -15.44 12.78
N SER A 66 -18.50 -16.73 12.48
CA SER A 66 -19.31 -17.44 11.48
C SER A 66 -20.65 -17.88 12.06
N GLY A 67 -20.69 -18.23 13.35
CA GLY A 67 -21.91 -18.54 14.09
C GLY A 67 -22.49 -17.33 14.82
N MET A 68 -23.77 -17.42 15.19
CA MET A 68 -24.40 -16.49 16.15
C MET A 68 -24.23 -17.02 17.57
N GLY A 69 -24.07 -16.14 18.55
CA GLY A 69 -23.99 -16.54 19.95
C GLY A 69 -23.50 -15.42 20.84
N THR A 70 -23.43 -15.67 22.14
CA THR A 70 -22.89 -14.71 23.11
C THR A 70 -21.40 -14.88 23.25
N VAL A 71 -20.65 -13.78 23.25
CA VAL A 71 -19.20 -13.78 23.43
C VAL A 71 -18.88 -14.14 24.88
N GLU A 72 -18.17 -15.23 25.08
CA GLU A 72 -17.80 -15.74 26.40
C GLU A 72 -16.48 -15.14 26.87
N GLN A 73 -15.47 -15.10 25.99
CA GLN A 73 -14.14 -14.56 26.31
C GLN A 73 -13.53 -13.82 25.14
N VAL A 74 -12.75 -12.80 25.47
CA VAL A 74 -11.88 -12.08 24.53
C VAL A 74 -10.45 -12.14 25.06
N LEU A 75 -9.54 -12.69 24.26
CA LEU A 75 -8.17 -13.04 24.66
C LEU A 75 -7.13 -12.06 24.13
N VAL A 76 -7.55 -11.10 23.30
CA VAL A 76 -6.66 -10.14 22.64
C VAL A 76 -7.13 -8.70 22.85
N SER A 77 -6.16 -7.79 22.85
CA SER A 77 -6.38 -6.35 23.00
C SER A 77 -6.07 -5.59 21.71
N GLU A 78 -6.59 -4.37 21.58
CA GLU A 78 -6.24 -3.45 20.49
C GLU A 78 -4.74 -3.12 20.55
N GLY A 79 -4.10 -3.00 19.38
CA GLY A 79 -2.66 -2.81 19.24
C GLY A 79 -1.82 -4.08 19.43
N GLN A 80 -2.42 -5.20 19.85
CA GLN A 80 -1.68 -6.45 20.06
C GLN A 80 -1.30 -7.11 18.72
N ARG A 81 -0.05 -7.59 18.63
CA ARG A 81 0.41 -8.46 17.55
C ARG A 81 -0.13 -9.87 17.74
N VAL A 82 -0.70 -10.43 16.69
CA VAL A 82 -1.26 -11.79 16.67
C VAL A 82 -0.66 -12.60 15.52
N ARG A 83 -0.60 -13.92 15.71
CA ARG A 83 -0.12 -14.86 14.69
C ARG A 83 -1.28 -15.61 14.03
N LYS A 84 -1.04 -16.13 12.84
CA LYS A 84 -1.96 -17.03 12.14
C LYS A 84 -2.35 -18.20 13.04
N GLY A 85 -3.66 -18.44 13.16
CA GLY A 85 -4.24 -19.49 13.99
C GLY A 85 -4.37 -19.13 15.47
N GLN A 86 -3.94 -17.93 15.89
CA GLN A 86 -4.11 -17.50 17.27
C GLN A 86 -5.59 -17.22 17.57
N LEU A 87 -6.05 -17.74 18.71
CA LEU A 87 -7.40 -17.51 19.22
C LEU A 87 -7.56 -16.06 19.69
N LEU A 88 -8.59 -15.39 19.18
CA LEU A 88 -8.89 -13.99 19.47
C LEU A 88 -10.04 -13.86 20.48
N ALA A 89 -11.12 -14.59 20.23
CA ALA A 89 -12.30 -14.61 21.07
C ALA A 89 -13.08 -15.91 20.90
N THR A 90 -13.90 -16.24 21.90
CA THR A 90 -14.77 -17.42 21.92
C THR A 90 -16.21 -17.03 22.18
N LEU A 91 -17.13 -17.72 21.52
CA LEU A 91 -18.55 -17.71 21.87
C LEU A 91 -18.83 -18.77 22.93
N ASN A 92 -19.99 -18.66 23.58
CA ASN A 92 -20.52 -19.71 24.43
C ASN A 92 -20.72 -20.99 23.60
N THR A 93 -19.91 -22.01 23.89
CA THR A 93 -19.87 -23.26 23.13
C THR A 93 -20.86 -24.31 23.64
N ALA A 94 -21.55 -24.09 24.77
CA ALA A 94 -22.29 -25.15 25.45
C ALA A 94 -23.34 -25.84 24.55
N THR A 95 -24.08 -25.07 23.76
CA THR A 95 -25.07 -25.64 22.82
C THR A 95 -24.41 -26.36 21.64
N ALA A 96 -23.34 -25.79 21.08
CA ALA A 96 -22.62 -26.37 19.96
C ALA A 96 -21.89 -27.66 20.36
N GLU A 97 -21.28 -27.69 21.54
CA GLU A 97 -20.59 -28.85 22.11
C GLU A 97 -21.59 -30.00 22.33
N ASN A 98 -22.71 -29.73 23.00
CA ASN A 98 -23.75 -30.75 23.21
C ASN A 98 -24.31 -31.30 21.89
N SER A 99 -24.46 -30.45 20.88
CA SER A 99 -24.88 -30.87 19.53
C SER A 99 -23.83 -31.78 18.87
N TYR A 100 -22.55 -31.41 18.94
CA TYR A 100 -21.44 -32.22 18.44
C TYR A 100 -21.38 -33.58 19.13
N GLN A 101 -21.45 -33.63 20.46
CA GLN A 101 -21.41 -34.87 21.23
C GLN A 101 -22.56 -35.82 20.85
N SER A 102 -23.77 -35.30 20.66
CA SER A 102 -24.93 -36.08 20.22
C SER A 102 -24.72 -36.68 18.81
N MET A 103 -24.25 -35.87 17.86
CA MET A 103 -23.99 -36.35 16.49
C MET A 103 -22.79 -37.29 16.41
N PHE A 104 -21.76 -37.07 17.23
CA PHE A 104 -20.60 -37.94 17.33
C PHE A 104 -20.98 -39.32 17.89
N ALA A 105 -21.81 -39.38 18.94
CA ALA A 105 -22.35 -40.63 19.45
C ALA A 105 -23.18 -41.36 18.38
N LYS A 106 -23.95 -40.62 17.57
CA LYS A 106 -24.71 -41.22 16.46
C LYS A 106 -23.81 -41.77 15.36
N GLN A 107 -22.72 -41.08 15.02
CA GLN A 107 -21.71 -41.57 14.10
C GLN A 107 -21.07 -42.85 14.63
N GLN A 108 -20.70 -42.89 15.91
CA GLN A 108 -20.09 -44.08 16.53
C GLN A 108 -21.04 -45.26 16.49
N GLN A 109 -22.32 -45.06 16.83
CA GLN A 109 -23.35 -46.09 16.73
C GLN A 109 -23.47 -46.65 15.29
N ALA A 110 -23.45 -45.78 14.29
CA ALA A 110 -23.54 -46.20 12.88
C ALA A 110 -22.26 -46.94 12.42
N GLN A 111 -21.09 -46.53 12.91
CA GLN A 111 -19.82 -47.18 12.60
C GLN A 111 -19.79 -48.59 13.19
N ASP A 112 -20.20 -48.75 14.46
CA ASP A 112 -20.29 -50.05 15.11
C ASP A 112 -21.29 -50.99 14.39
N ALA A 113 -22.40 -50.45 13.87
CA ALA A 113 -23.36 -51.21 13.09
C ALA A 113 -22.76 -51.68 11.74
N TYR A 114 -22.05 -50.79 11.04
CA TYR A 114 -21.34 -51.10 9.81
C TYR A 114 -20.28 -52.19 10.02
N ASP A 115 -19.41 -52.02 11.01
CA ASP A 115 -18.30 -52.94 11.29
C ASP A 115 -18.80 -54.35 11.65
N ARG A 116 -19.95 -54.46 12.31
CA ARG A 116 -20.60 -55.75 12.58
C ARG A 116 -21.22 -56.35 11.32
N LEU A 117 -21.94 -55.56 10.52
CA LEU A 117 -22.69 -56.07 9.37
C LEU A 117 -21.81 -56.41 8.18
N VAL A 118 -20.67 -55.73 8.00
CA VAL A 118 -19.65 -56.11 7.00
C VAL A 118 -19.13 -57.53 7.28
N LYS A 119 -18.81 -57.86 8.53
CA LYS A 119 -18.36 -59.22 8.91
C LYS A 119 -19.43 -60.29 8.61
N VAL A 120 -20.70 -59.96 8.84
CA VAL A 120 -21.82 -60.88 8.52
C VAL A 120 -22.00 -61.03 7.00
N HIS A 121 -21.81 -59.95 6.24
CA HIS A 121 -21.84 -60.00 4.78
C HIS A 121 -20.70 -60.85 4.20
N GLU A 122 -19.48 -60.73 4.74
CA GLU A 122 -18.33 -61.55 4.33
C GLU A 122 -18.59 -63.06 4.53
N THR A 123 -19.39 -63.44 5.52
CA THR A 123 -19.85 -64.83 5.73
C THR A 123 -21.01 -65.26 4.81
N GLY A 124 -21.39 -64.43 3.82
CA GLY A 124 -22.46 -64.70 2.85
C GLY A 124 -23.88 -64.62 3.41
N SER A 125 -24.04 -64.14 4.65
CA SER A 125 -25.31 -64.21 5.40
C SER A 125 -26.13 -62.90 5.36
N LEU A 126 -25.66 -61.87 4.66
CA LEU A 126 -26.33 -60.56 4.57
C LEU A 126 -26.55 -60.13 3.11
N PRO A 127 -27.78 -59.73 2.71
CA PRO A 127 -28.05 -59.19 1.38
C PRO A 127 -27.30 -57.88 1.09
N ASP A 128 -26.84 -57.69 -0.15
CA ASP A 128 -26.10 -56.48 -0.58
C ASP A 128 -26.86 -55.18 -0.26
N ILE A 129 -28.18 -55.18 -0.43
CA ILE A 129 -29.02 -54.01 -0.15
C ILE A 129 -28.93 -53.56 1.30
N LYS A 130 -28.71 -54.49 2.25
CA LYS A 130 -28.55 -54.18 3.67
C LYS A 130 -27.17 -53.61 3.98
N LEU A 131 -26.13 -54.04 3.27
CA LEU A 131 -24.81 -53.43 3.38
C LEU A 131 -24.86 -51.97 2.91
N VAL A 132 -25.43 -51.71 1.72
CA VAL A 132 -25.57 -50.36 1.16
C VAL A 132 -26.39 -49.44 2.08
N GLU A 133 -27.48 -49.94 2.67
CA GLU A 133 -28.29 -49.19 3.65
C GLU A 133 -27.46 -48.74 4.86
N VAL A 134 -26.59 -49.61 5.38
CA VAL A 134 -25.77 -49.31 6.56
C VAL A 134 -24.60 -48.41 6.21
N GLU A 135 -23.99 -48.59 5.05
CA GLU A 135 -22.92 -47.72 4.54
C GLU A 135 -23.44 -46.30 4.32
N THR A 136 -24.60 -46.15 3.67
CA THR A 136 -25.24 -44.84 3.47
C THR A 136 -25.65 -44.21 4.80
N GLY A 137 -26.20 -44.98 5.74
CA GLY A 137 -26.50 -44.51 7.10
C GLY A 137 -25.26 -44.04 7.87
N LEU A 138 -24.14 -44.75 7.74
CA LEU A 138 -22.85 -44.34 8.30
C LEU A 138 -22.35 -43.04 7.68
N GLN A 139 -22.41 -42.93 6.35
CA GLN A 139 -21.97 -41.73 5.64
C GLN A 139 -22.82 -40.52 6.02
N GLN A 140 -24.13 -40.70 6.19
CA GLN A 140 -25.03 -39.65 6.69
C GLN A 140 -24.64 -39.23 8.11
N ALA A 141 -24.43 -40.17 9.02
CA ALA A 141 -24.04 -39.88 10.40
C ALA A 141 -22.68 -39.16 10.49
N LYS A 142 -21.69 -39.58 9.69
CA LYS A 142 -20.39 -38.90 9.56
C LYS A 142 -20.55 -37.46 9.10
N SER A 143 -21.41 -37.23 8.10
CA SER A 143 -21.67 -35.90 7.56
C SER A 143 -22.32 -34.98 8.59
N MET A 144 -23.30 -35.48 9.35
CA MET A 144 -23.95 -34.73 10.43
C MET A 144 -22.97 -34.37 11.57
N ALA A 145 -22.12 -35.32 11.98
CA ALA A 145 -21.09 -35.07 12.98
C ALA A 145 -20.05 -34.04 12.51
N ALA A 146 -19.67 -34.08 11.23
CA ALA A 146 -18.74 -33.10 10.65
C ALA A 146 -19.33 -31.68 10.64
N VAL A 147 -20.62 -31.54 10.31
CA VAL A 147 -21.33 -30.25 10.38
C VAL A 147 -21.40 -29.74 11.81
N ALA A 148 -21.77 -30.59 12.77
CA ALA A 148 -21.84 -30.19 14.17
C ALA A 148 -20.47 -29.78 14.73
N LYS A 149 -19.40 -30.51 14.35
CA LYS A 149 -18.03 -30.13 14.67
C LYS A 149 -17.64 -28.79 14.07
N LYS A 150 -17.98 -28.55 12.81
CA LYS A 150 -17.69 -27.27 12.15
C LYS A 150 -18.38 -26.10 12.86
N ASN A 151 -19.63 -26.28 13.29
CA ASN A 151 -20.34 -25.27 14.07
C ASN A 151 -19.66 -24.97 15.42
N LEU A 152 -19.11 -25.98 16.08
CA LEU A 152 -18.33 -25.82 17.31
C LEU A 152 -17.00 -25.09 17.06
N ASP A 153 -16.30 -25.45 15.98
CA ASP A 153 -15.07 -24.77 15.58
C ASP A 153 -15.36 -23.30 15.22
N ASP A 154 -16.51 -23.01 14.61
CA ASP A 154 -16.97 -21.67 14.24
C ASP A 154 -17.34 -20.79 15.45
N CYS A 155 -17.46 -21.35 16.66
CA CYS A 155 -17.53 -20.60 17.91
C CYS A 155 -16.18 -19.97 18.31
N HIS A 156 -15.08 -20.41 17.71
CA HIS A 156 -13.73 -19.92 17.99
C HIS A 156 -13.26 -18.99 16.87
N LEU A 157 -13.05 -17.72 17.18
CA LEU A 157 -12.54 -16.76 16.21
C LEU A 157 -11.01 -16.73 16.25
N VAL A 158 -10.39 -17.18 15.17
CA VAL A 158 -8.92 -17.22 15.02
C VAL A 158 -8.43 -16.23 13.97
N ALA A 159 -7.17 -15.78 14.11
CA ALA A 159 -6.55 -14.92 13.10
C ALA A 159 -6.19 -15.71 11.83
N PRO A 160 -6.62 -15.29 10.63
CA PRO A 160 -6.30 -16.00 9.37
C PRO A 160 -4.84 -15.81 8.90
N ARG A 161 -4.15 -14.79 9.42
CA ARG A 161 -2.76 -14.43 9.10
C ARG A 161 -2.11 -13.65 10.24
N ASP A 162 -0.81 -13.45 10.14
CA ASP A 162 -0.06 -12.60 11.05
C ASP A 162 -0.45 -11.12 10.85
N GLY A 163 -0.48 -10.36 11.95
CA GLY A 163 -0.84 -8.95 11.91
C GLY A 163 -1.01 -8.31 13.28
N VAL A 164 -1.58 -7.11 13.27
CA VAL A 164 -1.92 -6.34 14.49
C VAL A 164 -3.44 -6.12 14.51
N ILE A 165 -4.04 -6.27 15.69
CA ILE A 165 -5.44 -5.92 15.91
C ILE A 165 -5.54 -4.39 15.95
N ALA A 166 -6.11 -3.79 14.90
CA ALA A 166 -6.29 -2.35 14.80
C ALA A 166 -7.49 -1.85 15.60
N VAL A 167 -8.60 -2.60 15.57
CA VAL A 167 -9.85 -2.27 16.26
C VAL A 167 -10.47 -3.53 16.83
N ARG A 168 -11.04 -3.42 18.03
CA ARG A 168 -11.85 -4.42 18.71
C ARG A 168 -13.25 -3.86 18.92
N SER A 169 -14.22 -4.43 18.23
CA SER A 169 -15.62 -4.01 18.27
C SER A 169 -16.50 -4.98 19.08
N VAL A 170 -15.89 -5.90 19.81
CA VAL A 170 -16.57 -6.96 20.57
C VAL A 170 -16.20 -6.95 22.03
N GLU A 171 -17.18 -7.17 22.90
CA GLU A 171 -17.02 -7.24 24.36
C GLU A 171 -17.55 -8.57 24.92
N VAL A 172 -17.03 -8.98 26.07
CA VAL A 172 -17.53 -10.15 26.80
C VAL A 172 -18.99 -9.90 27.18
N GLY A 173 -19.86 -10.88 26.91
CA GLY A 173 -21.31 -10.78 27.12
C GLY A 173 -22.09 -10.14 25.97
N SER A 174 -21.41 -9.57 24.97
CA SER A 174 -22.09 -9.05 23.77
C SER A 174 -22.57 -10.17 22.85
N SER A 175 -23.60 -9.90 22.05
CA SER A 175 -24.11 -10.83 21.04
C SER A 175 -23.29 -10.71 19.76
N ALA A 176 -22.69 -11.82 19.33
CA ALA A 176 -22.02 -11.95 18.05
C ALA A 176 -23.00 -12.40 16.97
N MET A 177 -22.91 -11.76 15.81
CA MET A 177 -23.69 -12.08 14.63
C MET A 177 -22.78 -12.27 13.43
N PRO A 178 -23.14 -13.17 12.48
CA PRO A 178 -22.46 -13.26 11.20
C PRO A 178 -22.47 -11.90 10.49
N ALA A 179 -21.39 -11.62 9.74
CA ALA A 179 -21.15 -10.37 9.01
C ALA A 179 -20.89 -9.12 9.86
N VAL A 180 -21.13 -9.13 11.18
CA VAL A 180 -20.74 -8.03 12.07
C VAL A 180 -19.28 -8.20 12.46
N ALA A 181 -18.44 -7.23 12.09
CA ALA A 181 -17.01 -7.26 12.38
C ALA A 181 -16.76 -7.19 13.89
N ALA A 182 -16.09 -8.21 14.44
CA ALA A 182 -15.63 -8.27 15.82
C ALA A 182 -14.24 -7.67 15.98
N PHE A 183 -13.34 -7.89 15.01
CA PHE A 183 -11.98 -7.35 15.00
C PHE A 183 -11.57 -6.85 13.62
N LYS A 184 -10.69 -5.85 13.59
CA LYS A 184 -10.00 -5.42 12.36
C LYS A 184 -8.53 -5.83 12.44
N LEU A 185 -8.09 -6.74 11.58
CA LEU A 185 -6.72 -7.23 11.50
C LEU A 185 -5.96 -6.54 10.37
N VAL A 186 -4.81 -5.95 10.69
CA VAL A 186 -3.97 -5.20 9.74
C VAL A 186 -2.63 -5.88 9.56
N SER A 187 -2.15 -6.00 8.32
CA SER A 187 -0.75 -6.41 8.07
C SER A 187 0.18 -5.22 8.27
N VAL A 188 1.26 -5.42 9.04
CA VAL A 188 2.32 -4.42 9.24
C VAL A 188 3.57 -4.69 8.39
N GLU A 189 3.63 -5.80 7.64
CA GLU A 189 4.80 -6.13 6.81
C GLU A 189 4.96 -5.21 5.59
N LYS A 190 3.82 -4.77 5.05
CA LYS A 190 3.75 -3.87 3.91
C LYS A 190 2.81 -2.73 4.30
N VAL A 191 3.22 -1.52 3.98
CA VAL A 191 2.42 -0.31 4.15
C VAL A 191 2.38 0.40 2.81
N ASN A 192 1.22 0.96 2.47
CA ASN A 192 1.04 1.73 1.25
C ASN A 192 1.07 3.21 1.61
N VAL A 193 1.64 4.04 0.74
CA VAL A 193 1.60 5.49 0.90
C VAL A 193 0.70 6.05 -0.18
N LYS A 194 -0.40 6.67 0.22
CA LYS A 194 -1.36 7.29 -0.68
C LYS A 194 -1.05 8.77 -0.77
N ILE A 195 -0.68 9.23 -1.96
CA ILE A 195 -0.43 10.63 -2.27
C ILE A 195 -1.52 11.16 -3.19
N ALA A 196 -1.93 12.41 -2.99
CA ALA A 196 -2.81 13.11 -3.91
C ALA A 196 -1.92 13.89 -4.90
N VAL A 197 -1.96 13.51 -6.17
CA VAL A 197 -1.20 14.18 -7.23
C VAL A 197 -2.17 14.98 -8.11
N PRO A 198 -1.93 16.28 -8.34
CA PRO A 198 -2.72 17.08 -9.27
C PRO A 198 -2.74 16.51 -10.70
N GLU A 199 -3.87 16.65 -11.41
CA GLU A 199 -4.05 16.12 -12.77
C GLU A 199 -3.06 16.71 -13.79
N ASN A 200 -2.65 17.96 -13.61
CA ASN A 200 -1.63 18.60 -14.46
C ASN A 200 -0.21 18.03 -14.26
N GLU A 201 0.01 17.23 -13.22
CA GLU A 201 1.30 16.63 -12.86
C GLU A 201 1.33 15.10 -13.00
N ILE A 202 0.18 14.42 -12.92
CA ILE A 202 0.10 12.95 -13.00
C ILE A 202 0.71 12.40 -14.30
N GLY A 203 0.59 13.13 -15.41
CA GLY A 203 1.17 12.74 -16.70
C GLY A 203 2.71 12.74 -16.76
N LYS A 204 3.39 13.21 -15.71
CA LYS A 204 4.86 13.19 -15.58
C LYS A 204 5.36 12.06 -14.66
N ILE A 205 4.46 11.22 -14.14
CA ILE A 205 4.78 10.12 -13.23
C ILE A 205 4.62 8.80 -13.98
N ASP A 206 5.70 8.03 -14.05
CA ASP A 206 5.73 6.72 -14.70
C ASP A 206 5.79 5.58 -13.67
N GLU A 207 5.24 4.41 -14.03
CA GLU A 207 5.39 3.18 -13.25
C GLU A 207 6.87 2.78 -13.12
N GLY A 208 7.30 2.34 -11.94
CA GLY A 208 8.69 1.98 -11.65
C GLY A 208 9.61 3.14 -11.26
N GLN A 209 9.11 4.38 -11.25
CA GLN A 209 9.87 5.54 -10.77
C GLN A 209 10.23 5.37 -9.28
N THR A 210 11.46 5.71 -8.93
CA THR A 210 11.93 5.61 -7.53
C THR A 210 11.45 6.82 -6.74
N ALA A 211 10.63 6.59 -5.73
CA ALA A 211 10.16 7.58 -4.79
C ALA A 211 11.01 7.55 -3.50
N ARG A 212 11.34 8.75 -3.00
CA ARG A 212 11.94 8.95 -1.68
C ARG A 212 10.80 9.26 -0.70
N ILE A 213 10.57 8.36 0.25
CA ILE A 213 9.55 8.52 1.29
C ILE A 213 10.25 8.90 2.58
N GLU A 214 9.82 10.01 3.17
CA GLU A 214 10.34 10.51 4.45
C GLU A 214 9.21 10.45 5.48
N VAL A 215 9.45 9.75 6.59
CA VAL A 215 8.44 9.57 7.65
C VAL A 215 8.90 10.35 8.89
N PRO A 216 8.30 11.53 9.17
CA PRO A 216 8.71 12.35 10.32
C PRO A 216 8.60 11.63 11.66
N ALA A 217 7.63 10.72 11.79
CA ALA A 217 7.37 9.96 13.02
C ALA A 217 8.42 8.87 13.32
N LEU A 218 9.31 8.56 12.38
CA LEU A 218 10.38 7.58 12.53
C LEU A 218 11.74 8.30 12.41
N ASP A 219 11.99 9.36 13.17
CA ASP A 219 13.25 10.11 13.16
C ASP A 219 13.72 10.52 11.74
N ASN A 220 12.76 10.89 10.89
CA ASN A 220 13.01 11.29 9.51
C ASN A 220 13.67 10.20 8.64
N THR A 221 13.38 8.92 8.93
CA THR A 221 13.91 7.79 8.18
C THR A 221 13.45 7.86 6.72
N VAL A 222 14.41 7.68 5.81
CA VAL A 222 14.20 7.74 4.37
C VAL A 222 14.09 6.33 3.80
N PHE A 223 12.96 6.04 3.15
CA PHE A 223 12.73 4.79 2.43
C PHE A 223 12.73 5.04 0.92
N TYR A 224 13.38 4.16 0.16
CA TYR A 224 13.33 4.16 -1.30
C TYR A 224 12.42 3.02 -1.78
N ARG A 225 11.40 3.36 -2.56
CA ARG A 225 10.46 2.39 -3.13
C ARG A 225 10.15 2.77 -4.58
N LYS A 226 9.95 1.76 -5.41
CA LYS A 226 9.44 1.94 -6.78
C LYS A 226 7.92 1.93 -6.73
N ASN A 227 7.30 2.83 -7.49
CA ASN A 227 5.86 2.85 -7.72
C ASN A 227 5.45 1.67 -8.61
#